data_AF-R0BRL4-F1
#
_entry.id   AF-R0BRL4-F1
#
_cell.length_a   1.000
_cell.length_b   1.000
_cell.length_c   1.000
_cell.angle_alpha   90.00
_cell.angle_beta   90.00
_cell.angle_gamma   90.00
#
_symmetry.space_group_name_H-M   'P 1'
#
loop_
_entity.id
_entity.type
_entity.pdbx_description
1 polymer ?
#
loop_
_entity_poly.entity_id
_entity_poly.type
_entity_poly.pdbx_seq_one_letter_code
_entity_poly.pdbx_strand_id
1 'polypeptide(L)' 'MVKVIKYGQKRRITCSNCGALLEFEKDDLKNVRTGMNEYEQQIVCPACNEIVSVYITIVD' A
#
# COMPACT_ATOMS: atom_id res chain seq x y z
N MET A 1 -33.41 -9.55 -0.47
CA MET A 1 -32.64 -8.90 -1.56
C MET A 1 -31.26 -8.57 -1.02
N VAL A 2 -30.20 -9.17 -1.57
CA VAL A 2 -28.84 -8.97 -1.06
C VAL A 2 -28.23 -7.75 -1.79
N LYS A 3 -27.64 -6.83 -1.02
CA LYS A 3 -26.93 -5.65 -1.53
C LYS A 3 -25.51 -5.65 -0.99
N VAL A 4 -24.55 -5.47 -1.88
CA VAL A 4 -23.17 -5.18 -1.47
C VAL A 4 -23.11 -3.72 -1.06
N ILE A 5 -22.73 -3.46 0.19
CA ILE A 5 -22.61 -2.10 0.74
C ILE A 5 -21.17 -1.58 0.74
N LYS A 6 -20.16 -2.46 0.56
CA LYS A 6 -18.76 -2.13 0.26
C LYS A 6 -18.07 -3.35 -0.39
N TYR A 7 -17.33 -3.14 -1.49
CA TYR A 7 -16.63 -4.20 -2.26
C TYR A 7 -15.16 -3.81 -2.49
N GLY A 8 -14.19 -4.68 -2.15
CA GLY A 8 -12.75 -4.35 -2.18
C GLY A 8 -12.42 -3.10 -1.33
N GLN A 9 -11.22 -2.59 -1.12
CA GLN A 9 -9.92 -2.74 -1.76
C GLN A 9 -8.83 -2.51 -0.71
N LYS A 10 -9.09 -2.92 0.53
CA LYS A 10 -8.13 -2.77 1.60
C LYS A 10 -7.01 -3.77 1.41
N ARG A 11 -5.86 -3.28 0.94
CA ARG A 11 -4.65 -4.06 0.77
C ARG A 11 -3.94 -4.14 2.11
N ARG A 12 -3.16 -5.20 2.29
CA ARG A 12 -2.41 -5.41 3.52
C ARG A 12 -0.95 -5.67 3.21
N ILE A 13 -0.07 -5.12 4.04
CA ILE A 13 1.36 -5.34 3.97
C ILE A 13 1.92 -5.32 5.39
N THR A 14 2.92 -6.14 5.66
CA THR A 14 3.62 -6.12 6.96
C THR A 14 4.78 -5.13 6.85
N CYS A 15 4.88 -4.19 7.79
CA CYS A 15 6.05 -3.33 7.88
C CYS A 15 7.26 -4.15 8.31
N SER A 16 8.28 -4.24 7.45
CA SER A 16 9.50 -5.00 7.74
C SER A 16 10.32 -4.43 8.90
N ASN A 17 10.10 -3.16 9.27
CA ASN A 17 10.83 -2.51 10.36
C ASN A 17 10.24 -2.84 11.75
N CYS A 18 8.92 -2.67 11.93
CA CYS A 18 8.29 -2.85 13.24
C CYS A 18 7.35 -4.06 13.35
N GLY A 19 7.11 -4.79 12.25
CA GLY A 19 6.22 -5.95 12.22
C GLY A 19 4.72 -5.63 12.23
N ALA A 20 4.34 -4.34 12.19
CA ALA A 20 2.93 -3.95 12.15
C ALA A 20 2.27 -4.42 10.84
N LEU A 21 1.07 -5.01 10.95
CA LEU A 21 0.22 -5.30 9.81
C LEU A 21 -0.54 -4.03 9.41
N LEU A 22 -0.21 -3.47 8.25
CA LEU A 22 -0.80 -2.25 7.73
C LEU A 22 -1.95 -2.60 6.79
N GLU A 23 -3.03 -1.83 6.88
CA GLU A 23 -4.15 -1.90 5.97
C GLU A 23 -4.30 -0.54 5.27
N PHE A 24 -4.35 -0.52 3.94
CA PHE A 24 -4.29 0.71 3.14
C PHE A 24 -5.20 0.63 1.90
N GLU A 25 -5.63 1.78 1.42
CA GLU A 25 -6.39 1.97 0.18
C GLU A 25 -5.54 2.75 -0.86
N LYS A 26 -6.09 3.00 -2.05
CA LYS A 26 -5.33 3.64 -3.15
C LYS A 26 -4.86 5.05 -2.79
N ASP A 27 -5.63 5.77 -1.99
CA ASP A 27 -5.34 7.16 -1.61
C ASP A 27 -4.19 7.28 -0.60
N ASP A 28 -3.81 6.18 0.07
CA ASP A 28 -2.65 6.14 0.96
C ASP A 28 -1.32 6.01 0.19
N LEU A 29 -1.38 5.61 -1.10
CA LEU A 29 -0.20 5.37 -1.93
C LEU A 29 0.40 6.69 -2.44
N LYS A 30 1.71 6.82 -2.30
CA LYS A 30 2.51 7.86 -2.95
C LYS A 30 3.34 7.25 -4.07
N ASN A 31 3.23 7.78 -5.28
CA ASN A 31 4.14 7.44 -6.38
C ASN A 31 5.40 8.29 -6.23
N VAL A 32 6.55 7.65 -6.03
CA VAL A 32 7.85 8.30 -5.85
C VAL A 32 8.75 7.89 -7.00
N ARG A 33 9.38 8.86 -7.66
CA ARG A 33 10.38 8.61 -8.70
C ARG A 33 11.71 8.28 -8.03
N THR A 34 12.20 7.07 -8.22
CA THR A 34 13.46 6.57 -7.64
C THR A 34 14.63 6.64 -8.63
N GLY A 35 14.35 6.77 -9.92
CA GLY A 35 15.37 6.85 -10.97
C GLY A 35 14.88 7.58 -12.23
N MET A 36 15.70 7.56 -13.29
CA MET A 36 15.38 8.29 -14.51
C MET A 36 14.06 7.81 -15.14
N ASN A 37 13.73 6.53 -15.04
CA ASN A 37 12.47 5.93 -15.48
C ASN A 37 11.91 4.92 -14.45
N GLU A 38 12.30 5.04 -13.19
CA GLU A 38 11.89 4.12 -12.12
C GLU A 38 10.95 4.83 -11.15
N TYR A 39 9.83 4.17 -10.85
CA TYR A 39 8.80 4.66 -9.96
C TYR A 39 8.41 3.55 -8.99
N GLU A 40 8.26 3.93 -7.72
CA GLU A 40 7.77 3.06 -6.68
C GLU A 40 6.49 3.62 -6.07
N GLN A 41 5.64 2.72 -5.60
CA GLN A 41 4.52 3.09 -4.74
C GLN A 41 4.92 2.89 -3.30
N GLN A 42 4.68 3.88 -2.47
CA GLN A 42 5.11 3.91 -1.08
C GLN A 42 3.95 4.29 -0.16
N ILE A 43 3.90 3.70 1.02
CA ILE A 43 3.05 4.13 2.14
C ILE A 43 3.93 4.43 3.36
N VAL A 44 3.38 5.16 4.33
CA VAL A 44 4.05 5.41 5.61
C VAL A 44 3.44 4.51 6.67
N CYS A 45 4.29 3.79 7.41
CA CYS A 45 3.85 3.03 8.57
C CYS A 45 3.46 4.00 9.71
N PRO A 46 2.19 4.02 10.17
CA PRO A 46 1.77 4.93 11.25
C PRO A 46 2.35 4.55 12.61
N ALA A 47 2.85 3.31 12.78
CA ALA A 47 3.39 2.83 14.04
C ALA A 47 4.85 3.23 14.27
N CYS A 48 5.66 3.35 13.21
CA CYS A 48 7.10 3.63 13.32
C CYS A 48 7.61 4.69 12.33
N ASN A 49 6.72 5.30 11.54
CA ASN A 49 7.04 6.29 10.50
C ASN A 49 7.92 5.81 9.34
N GLU A 50 8.19 4.50 9.26
CA GLU A 50 8.97 3.91 8.18
C GLU A 50 8.26 3.99 6.82
N ILE A 51 9.03 4.18 5.74
CA ILE A 51 8.52 4.12 4.37
C ILE A 51 8.46 2.64 3.94
N VAL A 52 7.29 2.20 3.50
CA VAL A 52 7.07 0.83 3.03
C VAL A 52 6.78 0.86 1.53
N SER A 53 7.67 0.28 0.73
CA SER A 53 7.44 0.10 -0.71
C SER A 53 6.40 -0.99 -0.97
N VAL A 54 5.44 -0.68 -1.84
CA VAL A 54 4.32 -1.53 -2.22
C VAL A 54 4.52 -1.94 -3.67
N TYR A 55 4.79 -3.23 -3.91
CA TYR A 55 4.82 -3.81 -5.25
C TYR A 55 3.46 -4.46 -5.52
N ILE A 56 2.57 -3.76 -6.24
CA ILE A 56 1.34 -4.38 -6.71
C ILE A 56 1.71 -5.23 -7.93
N THR A 57 1.65 -6.55 -7.80
CA THR A 57 1.62 -7.41 -8.99
C THR A 57 0.32 -7.11 -9.72
N ILE A 58 0.40 -6.42 -10.87
CA ILE A 58 -0.72 -6.37 -11.80
C ILE A 58 -0.78 -7.77 -12.41
N VAL A 59 -1.74 -8.58 -11.95
CA VAL A 59 -2.20 -9.71 -12.73
C VAL A 59 -3.16 -9.12 -13.76
N ASP A 60 -2.67 -9.00 -15.00
CA ASP A 60 -3.51 -8.72 -16.17
C ASP A 60 -4.61 -9.77 -16.34
#